data_AF-A0A336M2U9-F1
#
_entry.id   AF-A0A336M2U9-F1
#
_cell.length_a   1.000
_cell.length_b   1.000
_cell.length_c   1.000
_cell.angle_alpha   90.00
_cell.angle_beta   90.00
_cell.angle_gamma   90.00
#
_symmetry.space_group_name_H-M   'P 1'
#
loop_
_entity.id
_entity.type
_entity.pdbx_description
1 polymer ?
#
loop_
_entity_poly.entity_id
_entity_poly.type
_entity_poly.pdbx_seq_one_letter_code
_entity_poly.pdbx_strand_id
1 'polypeptide(L)'
;MLADLALVGCYNKSAMPPVERDRVMLASAKRNLAAMSYFGLTRYQKISQYIFEETFNLRFAIPFDQHNNTVSTTTLNSLTPEQRRKIEKLNALDIELYEFAKKLMFQRFEKLKAKDADFEVRFANLGNIASRNGATEFNWDNNLDDFDSQRKKRKRRRR
;
A
#
# COMPACT_ATOMS: atom_id res chain seq x y z
N MET A 1 -2.99 -12.59 -0.53
CA MET A 1 -3.29 -12.46 -1.98
C MET A 1 -2.06 -12.53 -2.89
N LEU A 2 -0.83 -12.48 -2.38
CA LEU A 2 0.38 -12.41 -3.20
C LEU A 2 1.04 -13.77 -3.49
N ALA A 3 0.54 -14.85 -2.88
CA ALA A 3 1.06 -16.18 -3.09
C ALA A 3 0.52 -16.80 -4.38
N ASP A 4 1.32 -17.65 -5.00
CA ASP A 4 0.83 -18.63 -5.96
C ASP A 4 0.03 -19.72 -5.21
N LEU A 5 -1.28 -19.74 -5.43
CA LEU A 5 -2.18 -20.67 -4.76
C LEU A 5 -2.13 -22.08 -5.36
N ALA A 6 -1.60 -22.26 -6.58
CA ALA A 6 -1.47 -23.59 -7.17
C ALA A 6 -0.55 -24.49 -6.32
N LEU A 7 0.45 -23.89 -5.65
CA LEU A 7 1.37 -24.57 -4.73
C LEU A 7 0.69 -25.19 -3.51
N VAL A 8 -0.56 -24.81 -3.21
CA VAL A 8 -1.29 -25.24 -2.01
C VAL A 8 -2.64 -25.88 -2.33
N GLY A 9 -2.84 -26.37 -3.56
CA GLY A 9 -4.11 -26.95 -3.98
C GLY A 9 -5.22 -25.89 -4.14
N CYS A 10 -4.85 -24.67 -4.52
CA CYS A 10 -5.75 -23.53 -4.68
C CYS A 10 -6.55 -23.23 -3.39
N TYR A 11 -7.88 -23.43 -3.46
CA TYR A 11 -8.79 -23.22 -2.35
C TYR A 11 -9.17 -24.51 -1.62
N ASN A 12 -8.69 -25.67 -2.09
CA ASN A 12 -8.90 -26.94 -1.40
C ASN A 12 -8.01 -27.02 -0.16
N LYS A 13 -8.58 -26.69 1.00
CA LYS A 13 -7.86 -26.71 2.29
C LYS A 13 -7.47 -28.11 2.76
N SER A 14 -8.07 -29.17 2.19
CA SER A 14 -7.77 -30.56 2.54
C SER A 14 -6.62 -31.14 1.72
N ALA A 15 -6.10 -30.41 0.74
CA ALA A 15 -5.01 -30.87 -0.12
C ALA A 15 -3.67 -31.03 0.64
N MET A 16 -3.50 -30.33 1.76
CA MET A 16 -2.28 -30.39 2.58
C MET A 16 -2.55 -29.93 4.03
N PRO A 17 -1.70 -30.30 5.00
CA PRO A 17 -1.82 -29.85 6.39
C PRO A 17 -1.80 -28.32 6.52
N PRO A 18 -2.61 -27.71 7.43
CA PRO A 18 -2.70 -26.26 7.56
C PRO A 18 -1.37 -25.56 7.83
N VAL A 19 -0.52 -26.13 8.67
CA VAL A 19 0.79 -25.54 9.02
C VAL A 19 1.72 -25.50 7.81
N GLU A 20 1.74 -26.58 7.03
CA GLU A 20 2.55 -26.66 5.81
C GLU A 20 2.02 -25.70 4.74
N ARG A 21 0.68 -25.65 4.61
CA ARG A 21 -0.01 -24.71 3.72
C ARG A 21 0.38 -23.26 3.98
N ASP A 22 0.33 -22.86 5.24
CA ASP A 22 0.64 -21.51 5.69
C ASP A 22 2.11 -21.15 5.41
N ARG A 23 3.03 -22.08 5.66
CA ARG A 23 4.46 -21.91 5.36
C ARG A 23 4.73 -21.74 3.87
N VAL A 24 4.16 -22.60 3.02
CA VAL A 24 4.33 -22.54 1.55
C VAL A 24 3.73 -21.25 1.00
N MET A 25 2.53 -20.89 1.46
CA MET A 25 1.84 -19.67 1.05
C MET A 25 2.65 -18.42 1.39
N LEU A 26 3.17 -18.33 2.61
CA LEU A 26 3.96 -17.17 3.05
C LEU A 26 5.28 -17.07 2.28
N ALA A 27 5.98 -18.18 2.07
CA ALA A 27 7.22 -18.20 1.29
C ALA A 27 6.99 -17.74 -0.15
N SER A 28 5.91 -18.23 -0.78
CA SER A 28 5.49 -17.81 -2.13
C SER A 28 5.16 -16.32 -2.17
N ALA A 29 4.38 -15.80 -1.22
CA ALA A 29 4.04 -14.39 -1.13
C ALA A 29 5.27 -13.48 -0.96
N LYS A 30 6.23 -13.85 -0.10
CA LYS A 30 7.48 -13.09 0.09
C LYS A 30 8.31 -13.06 -1.19
N ARG A 31 8.44 -14.20 -1.88
CA ARG A 31 9.16 -14.30 -3.16
C ARG A 31 8.52 -13.42 -4.22
N ASN A 32 7.20 -13.51 -4.37
CA ASN A 32 6.47 -12.74 -5.38
C ASN A 32 6.55 -11.24 -5.10
N LEU A 33 6.34 -10.82 -3.86
CA LEU A 33 6.49 -9.42 -3.46
C LEU A 33 7.91 -8.90 -3.74
N ALA A 34 8.94 -9.70 -3.45
CA ALA A 34 10.32 -9.33 -3.71
C ALA A 34 10.67 -9.24 -5.21
N ALA A 35 9.99 -10.02 -6.04
CA ALA A 35 10.16 -10.01 -7.49
C ALA A 35 9.41 -8.85 -8.19
N MET A 36 8.42 -8.22 -7.52
CA MET A 36 7.75 -7.05 -8.07
C MET A 36 8.73 -5.90 -8.27
N SER A 37 8.60 -5.21 -9.42
CA SER A 37 9.37 -4.01 -9.75
C SER A 37 9.19 -2.94 -8.66
N TYR A 38 7.96 -2.76 -8.19
CA TYR A 38 7.62 -1.79 -7.16
C TYR A 38 6.43 -2.26 -6.30
N PHE A 39 6.43 -1.85 -5.03
CA PHE A 39 5.26 -1.88 -4.15
C PHE A 39 5.35 -0.72 -3.13
N GLY A 40 4.19 -0.22 -2.70
CA GLY A 40 4.06 0.86 -1.73
C GLY A 40 3.54 0.37 -0.37
N LEU A 41 3.81 1.13 0.70
CA LEU A 41 3.23 0.92 2.02
C LEU A 41 2.44 2.16 2.43
N THR A 42 1.20 1.96 2.85
CA THR A 42 0.24 3.04 3.14
C THR A 42 0.68 3.97 4.27
N ARG A 43 1.57 3.50 5.16
CA ARG A 43 2.16 4.28 6.26
C ARG A 43 3.43 5.05 5.87
N TYR A 44 3.88 4.91 4.62
CA TYR A 44 5.13 5.48 4.12
C TYR A 44 4.94 6.07 2.73
N GLN A 45 3.95 6.96 2.57
CA GLN A 45 3.54 7.52 1.28
C GLN A 45 4.67 8.26 0.57
N LYS A 46 5.35 9.17 1.27
CA LYS A 46 6.47 9.94 0.69
C LYS A 46 7.65 9.07 0.24
N ILE A 47 7.99 8.05 1.04
CA ILE A 47 9.02 7.06 0.68
C ILE A 47 8.56 6.24 -0.53
N SER A 48 7.30 5.82 -0.53
CA SER A 48 6.71 5.06 -1.64
C SER A 48 6.77 5.87 -2.94
N GLN A 49 6.39 7.14 -2.92
CA GLN A 49 6.50 8.05 -4.06
C GLN A 49 7.94 8.11 -4.59
N TYR A 50 8.93 8.38 -3.72
CA TYR A 50 10.34 8.45 -4.12
C TYR A 50 10.81 7.17 -4.79
N ILE A 51 10.56 6.00 -4.17
CA ILE A 51 10.98 4.71 -4.72
C ILE A 51 10.33 4.50 -6.10
N PHE A 52 9.04 4.81 -6.27
CA PHE A 52 8.36 4.68 -7.55
C PHE A 52 9.01 5.55 -8.64
N GLU A 53 9.18 6.84 -8.34
CA GLU A 53 9.74 7.82 -9.26
C GLU A 53 11.15 7.41 -9.73
N GLU A 54 12.02 7.00 -8.81
CA GLU A 54 13.38 6.54 -9.16
C GLU A 54 13.39 5.17 -9.85
N THR A 55 12.46 4.27 -9.52
CA THR A 55 12.40 2.94 -10.15
C THR A 55 11.99 3.02 -11.62
N PHE A 56 11.07 3.92 -11.96
CA PHE A 56 10.53 4.04 -13.32
C PHE A 56 11.01 5.28 -14.08
N ASN A 57 11.83 6.12 -13.45
CA ASN A 57 12.26 7.41 -13.98
C ASN A 57 11.08 8.30 -14.41
N LEU A 58 10.08 8.39 -13.52
CA LEU A 58 8.87 9.20 -13.69
C LEU A 58 8.77 10.21 -12.55
N ARG A 59 7.94 11.25 -12.71
CA ARG A 59 7.66 12.23 -11.65
C ARG A 59 6.15 12.41 -11.52
N PHE A 60 5.65 12.42 -10.29
CA PHE A 60 4.27 12.79 -10.04
C PHE A 60 4.13 14.31 -10.05
N ALA A 61 3.03 14.80 -10.62
CA ALA A 61 2.72 16.24 -10.62
C ALA A 61 2.23 16.75 -9.25
N ILE A 62 1.75 15.84 -8.40
CA ILE A 62 1.20 16.11 -7.07
C ILE A 62 1.91 15.18 -6.08
N PRO A 63 2.42 15.69 -4.94
CA PRO A 63 3.04 14.85 -3.92
C PRO A 63 2.01 13.94 -3.25
N PHE A 64 2.47 12.80 -2.73
CA PHE A 64 1.59 11.93 -1.95
C PHE A 64 1.39 12.48 -0.54
N ASP A 65 0.13 12.50 -0.09
CA ASP A 65 -0.24 12.93 1.26
C ASP A 65 -0.28 11.76 2.25
N GLN A 66 0.36 11.95 3.39
CA GLN A 66 0.33 10.96 4.48
C GLN A 66 -0.81 11.27 5.45
N HIS A 67 -1.89 10.49 5.36
CA HIS A 67 -2.98 10.54 6.34
C HIS A 67 -2.75 9.54 7.48
N ASN A 68 -2.33 10.03 8.64
CA ASN A 68 -2.10 9.20 9.82
C ASN A 68 -3.39 8.89 10.61
N ASN A 69 -4.38 9.78 10.51
CA ASN A 69 -5.69 9.63 11.13
C ASN A 69 -6.62 8.84 10.20
N THR A 70 -6.51 7.52 10.28
CA THR A 70 -7.35 6.61 9.51
C THR A 70 -8.49 6.07 10.37
N VAL A 71 -9.57 5.63 9.73
CA VAL A 71 -10.66 4.90 10.39
C VAL A 71 -10.09 3.71 11.17
N SER A 72 -9.12 2.99 10.59
CA SER A 72 -8.44 1.87 11.25
C SER A 72 -7.72 2.28 12.54
N THR A 73 -7.05 3.44 12.57
CA THR A 73 -6.41 3.96 13.78
C THR A 73 -7.45 4.19 14.88
N THR A 74 -8.57 4.84 14.55
CA THR A 74 -9.67 5.09 15.49
C THR A 74 -10.30 3.79 15.98
N THR A 75 -10.57 2.84 15.07
CA THR A 75 -11.14 1.53 15.42
C THR A 75 -10.20 0.77 16.34
N LEU A 76 -8.89 0.73 16.06
CA LEU A 76 -7.91 0.03 16.90
C LEU A 76 -7.88 0.56 18.34
N ASN A 77 -8.12 1.86 18.55
CA ASN A 77 -8.19 2.46 19.88
C ASN A 77 -9.48 2.06 20.64
N SER A 78 -10.53 1.69 19.92
CA SER A 78 -11.81 1.23 20.50
C SER A 78 -11.87 -0.28 20.79
N LEU A 79 -10.89 -1.07 20.31
CA LEU A 79 -10.90 -2.52 20.47
C LEU A 79 -10.42 -2.95 21.86
N THR A 80 -11.05 -3.99 22.39
CA THR A 80 -10.54 -4.66 23.59
C THR A 80 -9.23 -5.41 23.32
N PRO A 81 -8.39 -5.66 24.33
CA PRO A 81 -7.17 -6.45 24.16
C PRO A 81 -7.42 -7.85 23.57
N GLU A 82 -8.54 -8.48 23.92
CA GLU A 82 -8.93 -9.79 23.40
C GLU A 82 -9.28 -9.74 21.91
N GLN A 83 -10.03 -8.73 21.48
CA GLN A 83 -10.36 -8.51 20.07
C GLN A 83 -9.09 -8.28 19.26
N ARG A 84 -8.14 -7.48 19.78
CA ARG A 84 -6.85 -7.24 19.15
C ARG A 84 -6.04 -8.53 18.97
N ARG A 85 -5.89 -9.33 20.04
CA ARG A 85 -5.21 -10.64 19.98
C ARG A 85 -5.87 -11.58 18.97
N LYS A 86 -7.20 -11.58 18.89
CA LYS A 86 -7.94 -12.38 17.90
C LYS A 86 -7.64 -11.95 16.47
N ILE A 87 -7.60 -10.65 16.19
CA ILE A 87 -7.24 -10.10 14.87
C ILE A 87 -5.80 -10.49 14.52
N GLU A 88 -4.86 -10.33 15.46
CA GLU A 88 -3.45 -10.70 15.26
C GLU A 88 -3.30 -12.19 14.94
N LYS A 89 -3.98 -13.06 15.69
CA LYS A 89 -3.96 -14.52 15.43
C LYS A 89 -4.53 -14.88 14.06
N LEU A 90 -5.62 -14.23 13.63
CA LEU A 90 -6.24 -14.51 12.33
C LEU A 90 -5.41 -13.99 11.16
N ASN A 91 -4.55 -12.99 11.37
CA ASN A 91 -3.73 -12.35 10.35
C ASN A 91 -2.22 -12.61 10.55
N ALA A 92 -1.84 -13.69 11.23
CA ALA A 92 -0.45 -13.96 11.59
C ALA A 92 0.48 -13.98 10.35
N LEU A 93 0.02 -14.57 9.24
CA LEU A 93 0.77 -14.60 7.98
C LEU A 93 0.91 -13.21 7.35
N ASP A 94 -0.15 -12.42 7.33
CA ASP A 94 -0.13 -11.07 6.79
C ASP A 94 0.76 -10.14 7.62
N ILE A 95 0.79 -10.29 8.95
CA ILE A 95 1.71 -9.57 9.84
C ILE A 95 3.17 -9.90 9.49
N GLU A 96 3.49 -11.19 9.34
CA GLU A 96 4.86 -11.60 8.99
C GLU A 96 5.26 -11.11 7.58
N LEU A 97 4.33 -11.17 6.63
CA LEU A 97 4.53 -10.65 5.28
C LEU A 97 4.72 -9.13 5.28
N TYR A 98 3.96 -8.40 6.08
CA TYR A 98 4.07 -6.94 6.21
C TYR A 98 5.43 -6.53 6.80
N GLU A 99 5.91 -7.22 7.84
CA GLU A 99 7.25 -6.94 8.40
C GLU A 99 8.37 -7.20 7.39
N PHE A 100 8.24 -8.27 6.58
CA PHE A 100 9.14 -8.51 5.46
C PHE A 100 9.07 -7.38 4.41
N ALA A 101 7.86 -6.98 4.01
CA ALA A 101 7.63 -5.92 3.04
C ALA A 101 8.25 -4.59 3.48
N LYS A 102 8.06 -4.23 4.76
CA LYS A 102 8.64 -3.05 5.38
C LYS A 102 10.16 -3.06 5.30
N LYS A 103 10.81 -4.15 5.75
CA LYS A 103 12.27 -4.27 5.69
C LYS A 103 12.77 -4.15 4.25
N LEU A 104 12.13 -4.83 3.30
CA LEU A 104 12.51 -4.79 1.89
C LEU A 104 12.35 -3.39 1.27
N MET A 105 11.26 -2.69 1.58
CA MET A 105 11.04 -1.31 1.13
C MET A 105 12.16 -0.38 1.61
N PHE A 106 12.49 -0.41 2.90
CA PHE A 106 13.56 0.44 3.45
C PHE A 106 14.93 0.08 2.85
N GLN A 107 15.22 -1.20 2.60
CA GLN A 107 16.44 -1.59 1.90
C GLN A 107 16.49 -1.05 0.46
N ARG A 108 15.37 -1.06 -0.27
CA ARG A 108 15.29 -0.46 -1.62
C ARG A 108 15.46 1.05 -1.57
N PHE A 109 14.83 1.71 -0.59
CA PHE A 109 14.96 3.14 -0.36
C PHE A 109 16.42 3.56 -0.14
N GLU A 110 17.11 2.93 0.81
CA GLU A 110 18.51 3.27 1.12
C GLU A 110 19.44 3.03 -0.09
N LYS A 111 19.19 1.97 -0.88
CA LYS A 111 19.94 1.72 -2.12
C LYS A 111 19.75 2.79 -3.18
N LEU A 112 18.53 3.33 -3.31
CA LEU A 112 18.23 4.42 -4.25
C LEU A 112 18.84 5.74 -3.74
N LYS A 113 18.62 6.05 -2.46
CA LYS A 113 19.20 7.20 -1.77
C LYS A 113 20.73 7.24 -1.92
N ALA A 114 21.42 6.12 -1.72
CA ALA A 114 22.89 6.07 -1.83
C ALA A 114 23.43 6.35 -3.24
N LYS A 115 22.60 6.21 -4.29
CA LYS A 115 22.96 6.51 -5.69
C LYS A 115 22.58 7.93 -6.11
N ASP A 116 21.84 8.63 -5.27
CA ASP A 116 21.26 9.93 -5.56
C ASP A 116 22.09 11.04 -4.90
N ALA A 117 22.93 11.70 -5.68
CA ALA A 117 23.79 12.79 -5.21
C ALA A 117 22.99 14.00 -4.70
N ASP A 118 21.79 14.22 -5.25
CA ASP A 118 20.93 15.36 -4.92
C ASP A 118 19.74 14.92 -4.06
N PHE A 119 19.87 13.80 -3.34
CA PHE A 119 18.78 13.15 -2.62
C PHE A 119 18.02 14.12 -1.72
N GLU A 120 18.72 14.88 -0.87
CA GLU A 120 18.07 15.76 0.10
C GLU A 120 17.20 16.82 -0.59
N VAL A 121 17.69 17.37 -1.71
CA VAL A 121 16.95 18.37 -2.49
C VAL A 121 15.77 17.73 -3.22
N ARG A 122 15.97 16.59 -3.88
CA ARG A 122 14.91 15.89 -4.63
C ARG A 122 13.82 15.37 -3.70
N PHE A 123 14.20 14.74 -2.60
CA PHE A 123 13.28 14.18 -1.61
C PHE A 123 12.49 15.28 -0.88
N ALA A 124 13.08 16.45 -0.63
CA ALA A 124 12.37 17.60 -0.09
C ALA A 124 11.32 18.15 -1.07
N ASN A 125 11.61 18.13 -2.36
CA ASN A 125 10.79 18.75 -3.42
C ASN A 125 9.97 17.74 -4.26
N LEU A 126 9.71 16.53 -3.76
CA LEU A 126 8.85 15.56 -4.43
C LEU A 126 7.49 16.18 -4.78
N GLY A 127 7.04 15.98 -6.01
CA GLY A 127 5.78 16.56 -6.51
C GLY A 127 5.81 18.06 -6.80
N ASN A 128 6.91 18.77 -6.54
CA ASN A 128 7.03 20.21 -6.85
C ASN A 128 7.75 20.41 -8.19
N ILE A 129 7.03 20.18 -9.29
CA ILE A 129 7.58 20.34 -10.64
C ILE A 129 7.48 21.82 -11.06
N ALA A 130 8.63 22.47 -11.28
CA ALA A 130 8.71 23.88 -11.70
C ALA A 130 8.11 24.16 -13.09
N SER A 131 7.99 23.12 -13.94
CA SER A 131 7.33 23.21 -15.26
C SER A 131 6.12 22.28 -15.31
N ARG A 132 4.93 22.85 -15.07
CA ARG A 132 3.64 22.17 -15.21
C ARG A 132 3.19 22.09 -16.69
N ASN A 133 4.07 21.66 -17.60
CA ASN A 133 3.78 21.61 -19.03
C ASN A 133 3.36 20.19 -19.49
N GLY A 134 2.47 19.51 -18.76
CA GLY A 134 2.04 18.15 -19.07
C GLY A 134 0.55 17.91 -18.81
N ALA A 135 -0.08 17.14 -19.71
CA ALA A 135 -1.54 16.91 -19.82
C ALA A 135 -2.19 16.05 -18.70
N THR A 136 -1.65 16.04 -17.49
CA THR A 136 -2.10 15.16 -16.40
C THR A 136 -2.47 15.94 -15.14
N GLU A 137 -3.50 16.79 -15.24
CA GLU A 137 -4.27 17.20 -14.06
C GLU A 137 -5.33 16.13 -13.76
N PHE A 138 -4.96 15.11 -12.98
CA PHE A 138 -5.95 14.24 -12.34
C PHE A 138 -6.29 14.84 -10.97
N ASN A 139 -7.37 15.62 -10.91
CA ASN A 139 -7.87 16.23 -9.68
C ASN A 139 -8.75 15.22 -8.91
N TRP A 140 -8.26 14.75 -7.75
CA TRP A 140 -9.00 13.84 -6.86
C TRP A 140 -10.24 14.48 -6.23
N ASP A 141 -10.25 15.80 -6.01
CA ASP A 141 -11.38 16.51 -5.38
C ASP A 141 -12.63 16.48 -6.27
N ASN A 142 -12.46 16.52 -7.59
CA ASN A 142 -13.57 16.49 -8.54
C ASN A 142 -14.34 15.14 -8.53
N ASN A 143 -13.73 14.04 -8.08
CA ASN A 143 -14.37 12.72 -8.04
C ASN A 143 -15.02 12.38 -6.68
N LEU A 144 -14.79 13.19 -5.64
CA LEU A 144 -15.40 13.00 -4.32
C LEU A 144 -16.79 13.63 -4.22
N ASP A 145 -17.03 14.72 -4.96
CA ASP A 145 -18.31 15.45 -4.95
C ASP A 145 -19.45 14.74 -5.67
N ASP A 146 -19.14 13.79 -6.57
CA ASP A 146 -20.17 13.15 -7.40
C ASP A 146 -20.95 12.04 -6.67
N PHE A 147 -20.42 11.53 -5.55
CA PHE A 147 -21.14 10.58 -4.69
C PHE A 147 -22.25 11.25 -3.87
N ASP A 148 -22.04 12.51 -3.47
CA ASP A 148 -22.98 13.21 -2.60
C ASP A 148 -24.10 13.92 -3.41
N SER A 149 -23.78 14.33 -4.64
CA SER A 149 -24.71 14.94 -5.60
C SER A 149 -25.78 13.93 -6.08
N GLN A 150 -25.40 12.68 -6.35
CA GLN A 150 -26.30 11.61 -6.77
C GLN A 150 -27.24 11.15 -5.65
N ARG A 151 -26.77 11.17 -4.40
CA ARG A 151 -27.56 10.81 -3.22
C ARG A 151 -28.66 11.84 -2.92
N LYS A 152 -28.38 13.14 -3.16
CA LYS A 152 -29.36 14.24 -3.03
C LYS A 152 -30.41 14.22 -4.17
N LYS A 153 -30.01 13.90 -5.42
CA LYS A 153 -30.96 13.76 -6.55
C LYS A 153 -31.94 12.59 -6.38
N ARG A 154 -31.50 11.46 -5.83
CA ARG A 154 -32.38 10.29 -5.57
C ARG A 154 -33.43 10.53 -4.47
N LYS A 155 -33.15 11.41 -3.49
CA LYS A 155 -34.13 11.81 -2.47
C LYS A 155 -35.17 12.81 -2.97
N ARG A 156 -34.82 13.70 -3.91
CA ARG A 156 -35.75 14.69 -4.48
C ARG A 156 -36.75 14.11 -5.49
N ARG A 157 -36.43 12.98 -6.15
CA ARG A 157 -37.36 12.28 -7.07
C ARG A 157 -38.39 11.36 -6.39
N ARG A 158 -38.36 11.28 -5.06
CA ARG A 158 -39.27 10.45 -4.24
C ARG A 158 -40.17 11.27 -3.32
N ARG A 159 -40.33 12.57 -3.59
CA ARG A 159 -41.30 13.45 -2.96
C ARG A 159 -42.20 14.05 -4.02
#